data_AF-E3QMU5-F1
#
_entry.id   AF-E3QMU5-F1
#
_cell.length_a   1.000
_cell.length_b   1.000
_cell.length_c   1.000
_cell.angle_alpha   90.00
_cell.angle_beta   90.00
_cell.angle_gamma   90.00
#
_symmetry.space_group_name_H-M   'P 1'
#
loop_
_entity.id
_entity.type
_entity.pdbx_description
1 polymer ?
#
loop_
_entity_poly.entity_id
_entity_poly.type
_entity_poly.pdbx_seq_one_letter_code
_entity_poly.pdbx_strand_id
1 'polypeptide(L)'
;MSGEGPESIPTSADPRSRRPTKKRALTPVTEHAKRLESLFSKPDQEIRLPPAPGAVAKRAVATPPEIVTNVQGSSAGAGSGEFHVYKASRRREYDRLRAMDEEVKQEKENEEFERLKAERAARDEERTRKNRERREKKKQKGKKHLAAKGPGGAVPDVKVTAPTGKGNDAKDGNGETKDTETTSGEAAQPAGLIIHDDD
;
A
#
# COMPACT_ATOMS: atom_id res chain seq x y z
N MET A 1 36.98 50.72 -1.70
CA MET A 1 36.82 49.63 -0.72
C MET A 1 35.58 49.96 0.10
N SER A 2 34.45 49.33 -0.20
CA SER A 2 33.17 49.60 0.46
C SER A 2 32.90 48.47 1.45
N GLY A 3 32.77 48.83 2.72
CA GLY A 3 32.83 47.93 3.86
C GLY A 3 31.68 46.91 3.90
N GLU A 4 32.06 45.68 4.19
CA GLU A 4 31.21 44.58 4.66
C GLU A 4 30.78 44.88 6.11
N GLY A 5 29.94 45.89 6.29
CA GLY A 5 29.33 46.21 7.57
C GLY A 5 28.10 45.33 7.84
N PRO A 6 27.76 45.00 9.10
CA PRO A 6 26.63 44.14 9.48
C PRO A 6 25.26 44.68 9.04
N GLU A 7 25.18 45.91 8.54
CA GLU A 7 23.98 46.53 7.99
C GLU A 7 23.67 46.14 6.53
N SER A 8 24.57 45.41 5.84
CA SER A 8 24.35 44.98 4.45
C SER A 8 23.65 43.63 4.32
N ILE A 9 23.25 43.00 5.44
CA ILE A 9 22.46 41.77 5.40
C ILE A 9 21.04 42.20 4.98
N PRO A 10 20.49 41.67 3.86
CA PRO A 10 19.13 42.01 3.47
C PRO A 10 18.19 41.70 4.64
N THR A 11 17.34 42.65 5.01
CA THR A 11 16.41 42.55 6.16
C THR A 11 15.48 41.33 6.10
N SER A 12 15.43 40.62 4.98
CA SER A 12 14.78 39.32 4.81
C SER A 12 15.51 38.13 5.47
N ALA A 13 16.79 38.30 5.84
CA ALA A 13 17.64 37.27 6.44
C ALA A 13 17.93 37.52 7.93
N ASP A 14 17.41 38.60 8.52
CA ASP A 14 17.57 38.90 9.95
C ASP A 14 16.58 38.07 10.79
N PRO A 15 17.05 37.15 11.66
CA PRO A 15 16.20 36.33 12.53
C PRO A 15 15.43 37.11 13.59
N ARG A 16 15.80 38.38 13.85
CA ARG A 16 15.05 39.28 14.76
C ARG A 16 13.84 39.91 14.07
N SER A 17 13.83 39.95 12.75
CA SER A 17 12.70 40.46 11.99
C SER A 17 11.56 39.43 12.03
N ARG A 18 10.47 39.74 12.73
CA ARG A 18 9.25 38.90 12.78
C ARG A 18 8.43 39.00 11.48
N ARG A 19 9.09 39.31 10.36
CA ARG A 19 8.42 39.49 9.07
C ARG A 19 8.00 38.10 8.58
N PRO A 20 6.74 37.92 8.13
CA PRO A 20 6.29 36.62 7.65
C PRO A 20 7.13 36.21 6.45
N THR A 21 8.02 35.23 6.64
CA THR A 21 8.79 34.65 5.53
C THR A 21 7.82 33.97 4.59
N LYS A 22 7.96 34.18 3.27
CA LYS A 22 7.21 33.43 2.26
C LYS A 22 7.28 31.95 2.62
N LYS A 23 6.12 31.31 2.86
CA LYS A 23 6.05 29.90 3.24
C LYS A 23 6.77 29.09 2.16
N ARG A 24 7.98 28.61 2.47
CA ARG A 24 8.67 27.66 1.61
C ARG A 24 7.82 26.39 1.63
N ALA A 25 7.52 25.83 0.47
CA ALA A 25 6.94 24.49 0.42
C ALA A 25 7.93 23.56 1.13
N LEU A 26 7.52 22.99 2.27
CA LEU A 26 8.36 22.05 2.98
C LEU A 26 8.48 20.80 2.10
N THR A 27 9.71 20.33 1.90
CA THR A 27 9.92 19.01 1.35
C THR A 27 9.47 17.97 2.39
N PRO A 28 9.06 16.75 1.99
CA PRO A 28 8.64 15.72 2.94
C PRO A 28 9.67 15.48 4.05
N VAL A 29 10.96 15.48 3.69
CA VAL A 29 12.07 15.34 4.65
C VAL A 29 12.06 16.47 5.70
N THR A 30 11.82 17.71 5.29
CA THR A 30 11.74 18.84 6.22
C THR A 30 10.50 18.80 7.12
N GLU A 31 9.38 18.23 6.66
CA GLU A 31 8.19 18.01 7.51
C GLU A 31 8.46 16.96 8.58
N HIS A 32 9.07 15.85 8.19
CA HIS A 32 9.48 14.80 9.13
C HIS A 32 10.48 15.33 10.16
N ALA A 33 11.51 16.08 9.73
CA ALA A 33 12.50 16.67 10.62
C ALA A 33 11.85 17.58 11.68
N LYS A 34 10.90 18.45 11.29
CA LYS A 34 10.17 19.31 12.24
C LYS A 34 9.31 18.52 13.21
N ARG A 35 8.68 17.43 12.75
CA ARG A 35 7.89 16.55 13.62
C ARG A 35 8.79 15.84 14.64
N LEU A 36 9.96 15.38 14.22
CA LEU A 36 10.97 14.78 15.10
C LEU A 36 11.50 15.80 16.11
N GLU A 37 11.81 17.03 15.68
CA GLU A 37 12.26 18.12 16.56
C GLU A 37 11.23 18.42 17.66
N SER A 38 9.93 18.44 17.31
CA SER A 38 8.83 18.58 18.27
C SER A 38 8.77 17.43 19.29
N LEU A 39 8.96 16.18 18.83
CA LEU A 39 8.99 15.00 19.71
C LEU A 39 10.22 14.99 20.63
N PHE A 40 11.40 15.39 20.12
CA PHE A 40 12.63 15.45 20.91
C PHE A 40 12.67 16.60 21.90
N SER A 41 11.82 17.64 21.75
CA SER A 41 11.69 18.70 22.76
C SER A 41 11.24 18.17 24.13
N LYS A 42 10.54 17.03 24.18
CA LYS A 42 10.03 16.41 25.41
C LYS A 42 10.17 14.88 25.32
N PRO A 43 11.38 14.34 25.51
CA PRO A 43 11.64 12.91 25.31
C PRO A 43 10.91 12.02 26.32
N ASP A 44 10.62 12.52 27.52
CA ASP A 44 9.94 11.77 28.58
C ASP A 44 8.41 11.70 28.40
N GLN A 45 7.84 12.37 27.38
CA GLN A 45 6.41 12.40 27.15
C GLN A 45 5.93 11.07 26.53
N GLU A 46 4.98 10.40 27.18
CA GLU A 46 4.34 9.19 26.63
C GLU A 46 3.64 9.48 25.29
N ILE A 47 4.06 8.75 24.25
CA ILE A 47 3.46 8.86 22.91
C ILE A 47 2.29 7.88 22.81
N ARG A 48 1.06 8.40 22.84
CA ARG A 48 -0.14 7.61 22.57
C ARG A 48 -0.27 7.35 21.07
N LEU A 49 0.15 6.17 20.65
CA LEU A 49 -0.11 5.71 19.30
C LEU A 49 -1.62 5.46 19.13
N PRO A 50 -2.19 5.80 17.96
CA PRO A 50 -3.55 5.39 17.67
C PRO A 50 -3.61 3.86 17.72
N PRO A 51 -4.68 3.27 18.26
CA PRO A 51 -4.86 1.83 18.23
C PRO A 51 -4.89 1.34 16.78
N ALA A 52 -4.58 0.05 16.57
CA ALA A 52 -4.56 -0.55 15.24
C ALA A 52 -5.86 -0.24 14.47
N PRO A 53 -5.79 -0.04 13.14
CA PRO A 53 -6.98 0.18 12.33
C PRO A 53 -7.95 -0.99 12.53
N GLY A 54 -9.14 -0.71 13.08
CA GLY A 54 -10.16 -1.71 13.43
C GLY A 54 -10.26 -2.06 14.92
N ALA A 55 -9.30 -1.66 15.76
CA ALA A 55 -9.38 -1.84 17.22
C ALA A 55 -10.29 -0.80 17.90
N VAL A 56 -10.47 0.37 17.28
CA VAL A 56 -11.63 1.23 17.60
C VAL A 56 -12.81 0.60 16.89
N ALA A 57 -13.80 0.12 17.66
CA ALA A 57 -15.03 -0.42 17.10
C ALA A 57 -15.52 0.51 15.99
N LYS A 58 -15.52 0.02 14.73
CA LYS A 58 -16.19 0.70 13.61
C LYS A 58 -17.56 1.12 14.14
N ARG A 59 -17.97 2.38 13.95
CA ARG A 59 -19.20 2.99 14.52
C ARG A 59 -20.32 1.95 14.65
N ALA A 60 -20.33 1.24 15.77
CA ALA A 60 -21.19 0.09 15.91
C ALA A 60 -22.58 0.67 16.08
N VAL A 61 -23.53 0.18 15.29
CA VAL A 61 -24.91 0.59 15.44
C VAL A 61 -25.32 0.20 16.85
N ALA A 62 -25.61 1.20 17.69
CA ALA A 62 -25.92 0.96 19.09
C ALA A 62 -27.09 -0.02 19.19
N THR A 63 -26.93 -1.03 20.06
CA THR A 63 -27.98 -2.02 20.28
C THR A 63 -29.27 -1.33 20.70
N PRO A 64 -30.44 -1.73 20.17
CA PRO A 64 -31.69 -1.16 20.60
C PRO A 64 -31.88 -1.39 22.11
N PRO A 65 -32.35 -0.38 22.86
CA PRO A 65 -32.60 -0.56 24.30
C PRO A 65 -33.70 -1.61 24.52
N GLU A 66 -33.51 -2.48 25.50
CA GLU A 66 -34.46 -3.57 25.80
C GLU A 66 -35.80 -3.06 26.33
N ILE A 67 -35.79 -1.99 27.13
CA ILE A 67 -36.98 -1.41 27.73
C ILE A 67 -37.09 0.05 27.33
N VAL A 68 -38.20 0.39 26.69
CA VAL A 68 -38.59 1.78 26.44
C VAL A 68 -39.61 2.17 27.51
N THR A 69 -39.22 3.05 28.43
CA THR A 69 -40.06 3.44 29.58
C THR A 69 -41.12 4.48 29.24
N ASN A 70 -41.05 5.10 28.06
CA ASN A 70 -41.86 6.27 27.70
C ASN A 70 -43.00 5.92 26.74
N VAL A 71 -43.51 4.69 26.80
CA VAL A 71 -44.58 4.22 25.90
C VAL A 71 -45.92 4.69 26.42
N GLN A 72 -46.52 5.67 25.74
CA GLN A 72 -47.90 6.10 25.99
C GLN A 72 -48.89 5.03 25.47
N GLY A 73 -50.06 4.91 26.10
CA GLY A 73 -51.03 3.86 25.78
C GLY A 73 -51.47 3.82 24.31
N SER A 74 -51.86 2.65 23.81
CA SER A 74 -52.08 2.38 22.38
C SER A 74 -53.20 3.21 21.72
N SER A 75 -54.14 3.73 22.50
CA SER A 75 -55.24 4.60 22.03
C SER A 75 -54.99 6.09 22.27
N ALA A 76 -53.85 6.45 22.87
CA ALA A 76 -53.55 7.84 23.18
C ALA A 76 -53.11 8.58 21.90
N GLY A 77 -53.51 9.85 21.77
CA GLY A 77 -53.19 10.67 20.60
C GLY A 77 -51.69 10.98 20.45
N ALA A 78 -51.30 11.39 19.24
CA ALA A 78 -49.92 11.77 18.94
C ALA A 78 -49.50 13.01 19.75
N GLY A 79 -48.48 12.87 20.60
CA GLY A 79 -47.87 13.97 21.33
C GLY A 79 -46.94 14.82 20.45
N SER A 80 -46.59 16.03 20.90
CA SER A 80 -45.68 16.94 20.16
C SER A 80 -44.26 16.39 20.00
N GLY A 81 -43.83 15.50 20.89
CA GLY A 81 -42.52 14.84 20.83
C GLY A 81 -42.46 13.61 19.91
N GLU A 82 -43.60 13.07 19.48
CA GLU A 82 -43.66 11.80 18.74
C GLU A 82 -42.93 11.88 17.40
N PHE A 83 -43.01 13.03 16.73
CA PHE A 83 -42.29 13.27 15.48
C PHE A 83 -40.77 13.11 15.65
N HIS A 84 -40.21 13.60 16.76
CA HIS A 84 -38.78 13.49 17.01
C HIS A 84 -38.36 12.08 17.39
N VAL A 85 -39.21 11.35 18.12
CA VAL A 85 -39.00 9.93 18.43
C VAL A 85 -38.94 9.12 17.14
N TYR A 86 -39.92 9.29 16.24
CA TYR A 86 -39.93 8.66 14.92
C TYR A 86 -38.71 9.02 14.06
N LYS A 87 -38.33 10.31 14.02
CA LYS A 87 -37.17 10.76 13.26
C LYS A 87 -35.87 10.13 13.78
N ALA A 88 -35.74 9.98 15.09
CA ALA A 88 -34.58 9.33 15.70
C ALA A 88 -34.59 7.82 15.46
N SER A 89 -35.72 7.13 15.63
CA SER A 89 -35.83 5.69 15.40
C SER A 89 -35.59 5.32 13.93
N ARG A 90 -36.17 6.07 12.99
CA ARG A 90 -35.96 5.88 11.54
C ARG A 90 -34.49 6.08 11.15
N ARG A 91 -33.82 7.10 11.69
CA ARG A 91 -32.38 7.31 11.45
C ARG A 91 -31.55 6.14 11.96
N ARG A 92 -31.79 5.69 13.20
CA ARG A 92 -31.12 4.52 13.78
C ARG A 92 -31.33 3.26 12.93
N GLU A 93 -32.54 3.07 12.41
CA GLU A 93 -32.86 1.91 11.58
C GLU A 93 -32.18 1.96 10.20
N TYR A 94 -32.12 3.13 9.55
CA TYR A 94 -31.37 3.27 8.31
C TYR A 94 -29.88 3.09 8.50
N ASP A 95 -29.31 3.62 9.59
CA ASP A 95 -27.92 3.39 9.93
C ASP A 95 -27.66 1.90 10.20
N ARG A 96 -28.60 1.19 10.84
CA ARG A 96 -28.56 -0.26 11.07
C ARG A 96 -28.52 -1.06 9.78
N LEU A 97 -29.49 -0.85 8.91
CA LEU A 97 -29.60 -1.55 7.62
C LEU A 97 -28.37 -1.27 6.76
N ARG A 98 -27.95 -0.01 6.71
CA ARG A 98 -26.77 0.40 5.96
C ARG A 98 -25.49 -0.28 6.46
N ALA A 99 -25.28 -0.35 7.78
CA ALA A 99 -24.11 -1.02 8.35
C ALA A 99 -24.11 -2.51 7.99
N MET A 100 -25.26 -3.18 8.11
CA MET A 100 -25.41 -4.60 7.75
C MET A 100 -25.13 -4.83 6.25
N ASP A 101 -25.66 -3.99 5.37
CA ASP A 101 -25.41 -4.08 3.93
C ASP A 101 -23.93 -3.83 3.58
N GLU A 102 -23.29 -2.86 4.23
CA GLU A 102 -21.87 -2.55 4.06
C GLU A 102 -20.96 -3.69 4.56
N GLU A 103 -21.32 -4.34 5.66
CA GLU A 103 -20.61 -5.52 6.20
C GLU A 103 -20.71 -6.71 5.23
N VAL A 104 -21.92 -7.07 4.80
CA VAL A 104 -22.15 -8.16 3.83
C VAL A 104 -21.40 -7.90 2.53
N LYS A 105 -21.35 -6.65 2.08
CA LYS A 105 -20.59 -6.28 0.88
C LYS A 105 -19.09 -6.46 1.10
N GLN A 106 -18.54 -5.99 2.23
CA GLN A 106 -17.12 -6.14 2.57
C GLN A 106 -16.73 -7.62 2.69
N GLU A 107 -17.57 -8.45 3.31
CA GLU A 107 -17.32 -9.90 3.46
C GLU A 107 -17.22 -10.58 2.09
N LYS A 108 -18.18 -10.33 1.19
CA LYS A 108 -18.15 -10.88 -0.17
C LYS A 108 -16.91 -10.42 -0.96
N GLU A 109 -16.60 -9.13 -0.90
CA GLU A 109 -15.41 -8.58 -1.58
C GLU A 109 -14.11 -9.20 -1.04
N ASN A 110 -14.03 -9.42 0.28
CA ASN A 110 -12.87 -10.07 0.90
C ASN A 110 -12.77 -11.55 0.50
N GLU A 111 -13.87 -12.30 0.53
CA GLU A 111 -13.90 -13.70 0.10
C GLU A 111 -13.48 -13.86 -1.36
N GLU A 112 -13.99 -12.99 -2.25
CA GLU A 112 -13.62 -12.97 -3.67
C GLU A 112 -12.14 -12.64 -3.85
N PHE A 113 -11.64 -11.66 -3.11
CA PHE A 113 -10.23 -11.27 -3.15
C PHE A 113 -9.31 -12.39 -2.67
N GLU A 114 -9.64 -13.04 -1.55
CA GLU A 114 -8.88 -14.15 -1.01
C GLU A 114 -8.87 -15.35 -1.96
N ARG A 115 -10.02 -15.68 -2.55
CA ARG A 115 -10.12 -16.72 -3.56
C ARG A 115 -9.25 -16.43 -4.78
N LEU A 116 -9.31 -15.21 -5.32
CA LEU A 116 -8.51 -14.81 -6.48
C LEU A 116 -7.00 -14.81 -6.15
N LYS A 117 -6.64 -14.37 -4.95
CA LYS A 117 -5.25 -14.37 -4.46
C LYS A 117 -4.73 -15.80 -4.34
N ALA A 118 -5.51 -16.72 -3.77
CA ALA A 118 -5.15 -18.13 -3.65
C ALA A 118 -5.00 -18.80 -5.02
N GLU A 119 -5.91 -18.54 -5.97
CA GLU A 119 -5.83 -19.07 -7.33
C GLU A 119 -4.56 -18.57 -8.05
N ARG A 120 -4.25 -17.27 -7.93
CA ARG A 120 -3.04 -16.69 -8.52
C ARG A 120 -1.78 -17.30 -7.92
N ALA A 121 -1.72 -17.43 -6.59
CA ALA A 121 -0.60 -18.06 -5.90
C ALA A 121 -0.41 -19.52 -6.34
N ALA A 122 -1.48 -20.31 -6.42
CA ALA A 122 -1.43 -21.69 -6.89
C ALA A 122 -0.92 -21.79 -8.34
N ARG A 123 -1.38 -20.91 -9.24
CA ARG A 123 -0.91 -20.87 -10.64
C ARG A 123 0.59 -20.56 -10.72
N ASP A 124 1.08 -19.64 -9.89
CA ASP A 124 2.49 -19.27 -9.85
C ASP A 124 3.35 -20.39 -9.22
N GLU A 125 2.85 -21.05 -8.17
CA GLU A 125 3.46 -22.23 -7.57
C GLU A 125 3.56 -23.41 -8.55
N GLU A 126 2.53 -23.68 -9.34
CA GLU A 126 2.57 -24.72 -10.37
C GLU A 126 3.61 -24.42 -11.46
N ARG A 127 3.67 -23.17 -11.92
CA ARG A 127 4.66 -22.73 -12.92
C ARG A 127 6.08 -22.84 -12.36
N THR A 128 6.30 -22.37 -11.14
CA THR A 128 7.61 -22.44 -10.48
C THR A 128 8.02 -23.88 -10.17
N ARG A 129 7.10 -24.74 -9.75
CA ARG A 129 7.32 -26.18 -9.54
C ARG A 129 7.74 -26.89 -10.83
N LYS A 130 6.98 -26.71 -11.93
CA LYS A 130 7.33 -27.28 -13.24
C LYS A 130 8.72 -26.84 -13.70
N ASN A 131 9.07 -25.57 -13.49
CA ASN A 131 10.39 -25.04 -13.84
C ASN A 131 11.50 -25.57 -12.92
N ARG A 132 11.24 -25.72 -11.62
CA ARG A 132 12.17 -26.31 -10.65
C ARG A 132 12.47 -27.77 -11.00
N GLU A 133 11.43 -28.58 -11.26
CA GLU A 133 11.58 -29.98 -11.68
C GLU A 133 12.38 -30.10 -12.99
N ARG A 134 12.16 -29.20 -13.97
CA ARG A 134 12.95 -29.15 -15.21
C ARG A 134 14.44 -28.84 -14.94
N ARG A 135 14.73 -27.90 -14.03
CA ARG A 135 16.11 -27.55 -13.64
C ARG A 135 16.80 -28.68 -12.88
N GLU A 136 16.11 -29.33 -11.96
CA GLU A 136 16.63 -30.47 -11.20
C GLU A 136 16.93 -31.67 -12.09
N LYS A 137 16.04 -32.01 -13.03
CA LYS A 137 16.29 -33.05 -14.05
C LYS A 137 17.54 -32.74 -14.88
N LYS A 138 17.73 -31.48 -15.30
CA LYS A 138 18.96 -31.04 -16.01
C LYS A 138 20.20 -31.13 -15.11
N LYS A 139 20.11 -30.71 -13.85
CA LYS A 139 21.22 -30.79 -12.87
C LYS A 139 21.63 -32.23 -12.59
N GLN A 140 20.67 -33.15 -12.44
CA GLN A 140 20.95 -34.57 -12.27
C GLN A 140 21.60 -35.19 -13.51
N LYS A 141 21.13 -34.86 -14.72
CA LYS A 141 21.77 -35.31 -15.97
C LYS A 141 23.19 -34.75 -16.12
N GLY A 142 23.40 -33.47 -15.82
CA GLY A 142 24.73 -32.84 -15.84
C GLY A 142 25.69 -33.46 -14.83
N LYS A 143 25.23 -33.74 -13.59
CA LYS A 143 26.02 -34.47 -12.59
C LYS A 143 26.38 -35.89 -13.03
N LYS A 144 25.44 -36.63 -13.64
CA LYS A 144 25.72 -37.97 -14.19
C LYS A 144 26.74 -37.90 -15.34
N HIS A 145 26.66 -36.89 -16.20
CA HIS A 145 27.62 -36.70 -17.28
C HIS A 145 29.01 -36.29 -16.77
N LEU A 146 29.09 -35.45 -15.72
CA LEU A 146 30.35 -35.13 -15.04
C LEU A 146 30.92 -36.33 -14.27
N ALA A 147 30.08 -37.15 -13.64
CA ALA A 147 30.54 -38.36 -12.93
C ALA A 147 31.00 -39.47 -13.89
N ALA A 148 30.39 -39.57 -15.08
CA ALA A 148 30.82 -40.48 -16.14
C ALA A 148 32.13 -40.03 -16.83
N LYS A 149 32.47 -38.73 -16.71
CA LYS A 149 33.71 -38.15 -17.24
C LYS A 149 34.63 -37.84 -16.05
N GLY A 150 35.29 -38.87 -15.54
CA GLY A 150 36.13 -38.83 -14.34
C GLY A 150 37.17 -37.70 -14.29
N PRO A 151 37.84 -37.50 -13.13
CA PRO A 151 38.77 -36.39 -12.91
C PRO A 151 40.02 -36.58 -13.78
N GLY A 152 40.02 -36.02 -14.99
CA GLY A 152 41.13 -36.16 -15.94
C GLY A 152 40.83 -35.83 -17.41
N GLY A 153 39.62 -35.38 -17.74
CA GLY A 153 39.27 -35.00 -19.12
C GLY A 153 39.63 -33.55 -19.43
N ALA A 154 40.72 -33.35 -20.16
CA ALA A 154 41.19 -32.07 -20.71
C ALA A 154 40.05 -31.20 -21.29
N VAL A 155 40.17 -29.90 -21.04
CA VAL A 155 39.37 -28.83 -21.64
C VAL A 155 39.40 -28.90 -23.17
N PRO A 156 38.23 -28.91 -23.85
CA PRO A 156 38.14 -28.37 -25.19
C PRO A 156 37.38 -27.04 -25.14
N ASP A 157 38.06 -26.03 -25.66
CA ASP A 157 37.53 -24.73 -26.05
C ASP A 157 36.24 -24.92 -26.88
N VAL A 158 35.09 -24.48 -26.34
CA VAL A 158 33.82 -24.47 -27.08
C VAL A 158 33.29 -23.05 -27.12
N LYS A 159 33.64 -22.39 -28.22
CA LYS A 159 32.99 -21.24 -28.83
C LYS A 159 31.47 -21.28 -28.63
N VAL A 160 30.95 -20.31 -27.87
CA VAL A 160 29.52 -20.11 -27.64
C VAL A 160 28.85 -19.72 -28.95
N THR A 161 28.24 -20.68 -29.64
CA THR A 161 27.21 -20.42 -30.65
C THR A 161 25.86 -20.78 -30.05
N ALA A 162 25.05 -19.75 -29.80
CA ALA A 162 23.70 -19.86 -29.30
C ALA A 162 22.81 -20.69 -30.24
N PRO A 163 22.01 -21.65 -29.74
CA PRO A 163 20.98 -22.27 -30.55
C PRO A 163 19.71 -21.43 -30.50
N THR A 164 19.43 -20.77 -31.62
CA THR A 164 18.15 -20.17 -31.99
C THR A 164 17.08 -21.27 -32.03
N GLY A 165 16.23 -21.34 -30.99
CA GLY A 165 15.07 -22.22 -30.94
C GLY A 165 13.81 -21.50 -31.39
N LYS A 166 13.45 -21.66 -32.66
CA LYS A 166 12.11 -21.34 -33.20
C LYS A 166 11.07 -22.20 -32.48
N GLY A 167 10.19 -21.55 -31.73
CA GLY A 167 8.88 -22.07 -31.33
C GLY A 167 7.82 -21.11 -31.87
N ASN A 168 7.14 -21.52 -32.94
CA ASN A 168 5.92 -20.88 -33.40
C ASN A 168 4.81 -21.22 -32.41
N ASP A 169 4.17 -20.20 -31.85
CA ASP A 169 2.77 -20.28 -31.40
C ASP A 169 2.10 -18.93 -31.67
N ALA A 170 0.82 -19.03 -31.96
CA ALA A 170 0.02 -18.13 -32.78
C ALA A 170 -0.18 -16.69 -32.24
N LYS A 171 -0.23 -15.78 -33.22
CA LYS A 171 -1.08 -14.57 -33.30
C LYS A 171 -2.23 -14.53 -32.27
N ASP A 172 -2.29 -13.46 -31.48
CA ASP A 172 -3.51 -12.64 -31.42
C ASP A 172 -3.23 -11.23 -30.91
N GLY A 173 -3.72 -10.24 -31.67
CA GLY A 173 -4.03 -8.88 -31.23
C GLY A 173 -2.91 -7.84 -31.22
N ASN A 174 -2.72 -7.10 -32.32
CA ASN A 174 -2.37 -5.68 -32.18
C ASN A 174 -2.99 -4.83 -33.30
N GLY A 175 -3.86 -3.91 -32.87
CA GLY A 175 -4.43 -2.84 -33.69
C GLY A 175 -3.45 -1.69 -33.86
N GLU A 176 -3.66 -0.95 -34.94
CA GLU A 176 -2.80 0.14 -35.41
C GLU A 176 -2.63 1.30 -34.43
N THR A 177 -1.41 1.83 -34.53
CA THR A 177 -0.84 3.07 -34.04
C THR A 177 -1.62 4.32 -34.38
N LYS A 178 -1.63 5.29 -33.46
CA LYS A 178 -1.46 6.70 -33.85
C LYS A 178 -0.67 7.47 -32.80
N ASP A 179 0.41 8.06 -33.29
CA ASP A 179 1.41 8.84 -32.58
C ASP A 179 0.86 10.16 -32.02
N THR A 180 1.44 10.63 -30.92
CA THR A 180 1.78 12.05 -30.75
C THR A 180 2.77 12.22 -29.59
N GLU A 181 3.94 12.74 -29.95
CA GLU A 181 5.04 13.13 -29.07
C GLU A 181 4.61 14.27 -28.12
N THR A 182 5.09 14.27 -26.88
CA THR A 182 5.65 15.48 -26.25
C THR A 182 6.60 15.07 -25.12
N THR A 183 7.74 15.74 -25.13
CA THR A 183 8.95 15.61 -24.33
C THR A 183 8.81 16.10 -22.88
N SER A 184 9.58 15.50 -21.96
CA SER A 184 10.38 16.14 -20.89
C SER A 184 10.41 15.36 -19.56
N GLY A 185 11.61 15.18 -19.00
CA GLY A 185 11.80 14.96 -17.55
C GLY A 185 12.35 13.60 -17.13
N GLU A 186 13.60 13.31 -17.46
CA GLU A 186 14.39 12.20 -16.94
C GLU A 186 14.68 12.42 -15.44
N ALA A 187 14.03 11.65 -14.57
CA ALA A 187 14.33 11.60 -13.13
C ALA A 187 14.84 10.19 -12.78
N ALA A 188 16.14 10.09 -12.54
CA ALA A 188 16.81 8.86 -12.16
C ALA A 188 16.24 8.31 -10.84
N GLN A 189 15.71 7.08 -10.90
CA GLN A 189 15.29 6.29 -9.75
C GLN A 189 16.55 5.84 -8.97
N PRO A 190 16.67 6.07 -7.65
CA PRO A 190 17.73 5.43 -6.88
C PRO A 190 17.45 3.93 -6.73
N ALA A 191 18.51 3.14 -6.84
CA ALA A 191 18.50 1.68 -6.79
C ALA A 191 17.78 1.13 -5.55
N GLY A 192 16.94 0.11 -5.76
CA GLY A 192 16.17 -0.55 -4.70
C GLY A 192 17.06 -1.21 -3.65
N LEU A 193 16.59 -1.18 -2.41
CA LEU A 193 17.22 -1.79 -1.25
C LEU A 193 17.19 -3.33 -1.40
N ILE A 194 18.36 -3.97 -1.43
CA ILE A 194 18.50 -5.43 -1.38
C ILE A 194 18.55 -5.81 0.09
N ILE A 195 17.49 -6.43 0.61
CA ILE A 195 17.47 -7.02 1.95
C ILE A 195 18.05 -8.43 1.82
N HIS A 196 19.20 -8.64 2.46
CA HIS A 196 19.73 -9.98 2.73
C HIS A 196 19.14 -10.43 4.07
N ASP A 197 18.28 -11.44 4.03
CA ASP A 197 17.87 -12.18 5.22
C ASP A 197 19.02 -13.12 5.60
N ASP A 198 19.89 -12.67 6.51
CA ASP A 198 20.86 -13.54 7.19
C ASP A 198 20.23 -14.07 8.50
N ASP A 199 20.16 -15.40 8.56
CA ASP A 199 19.76 -16.35 9.63
C ASP A 199 19.22 -15.85 10.99
#